data_AF-A0A940ZKV5-F1
#
_entry.id   AF-A0A940ZKV5-F1
#
_cell.length_a   1.000
_cell.length_b   1.000
_cell.length_c   1.000
_cell.angle_alpha   90.00
_cell.angle_beta   90.00
_cell.angle_gamma   90.00
#
_symmetry.space_group_name_H-M   'P 1'
#
loop_
_entity.id
_entity.type
_entity.pdbx_description
1 polymer ?
#
loop_
_entity_poly.entity_id
_entity_poly.type
_entity_poly.pdbx_seq_one_letter_code
_entity_poly.pdbx_strand_id
1 'polypeptide(L)'
;NEVRSIALVTEMYLGSSLRRKETRGGHYRVEFPGRDDAYLGWFLISKEGAKLAWNFRPAPVDTYKVHPYRYYMDLFQSSGAPG
;
A
#
# COMPACT_ATOMS: atom_id res chain seq x y z
N ASN A 1 -0.07 -16.95 -23.03
CA ASN A 1 -0.89 -17.64 -22.01
C ASN A 1 -1.32 -16.60 -20.98
N GLU A 2 -2.38 -15.85 -21.32
CA GLU A 2 -2.79 -14.61 -20.64
C GLU A 2 -3.51 -14.89 -19.32
N VAL A 3 -4.39 -15.90 -19.28
CA VAL A 3 -5.15 -16.31 -18.10
C VAL A 3 -4.25 -16.58 -16.89
N ARG A 4 -3.14 -17.33 -17.08
CA ARG A 4 -2.19 -17.62 -16.00
C ARG A 4 -1.50 -16.36 -15.48
N SER A 5 -1.24 -15.39 -16.36
CA SER A 5 -0.58 -14.14 -15.99
C SER A 5 -1.53 -13.23 -15.19
N ILE A 6 -2.80 -13.14 -15.63
CA ILE A 6 -3.85 -12.42 -14.91
C ILE A 6 -4.05 -13.02 -13.51
N ALA A 7 -4.15 -14.35 -13.41
CA ALA A 7 -4.27 -15.03 -12.12
C ALA A 7 -3.09 -14.70 -11.19
N LEU A 8 -1.85 -14.72 -11.70
CA LEU A 8 -0.66 -14.41 -10.94
C LEU A 8 -0.64 -12.95 -10.45
N VAL A 9 -0.93 -11.99 -11.32
CA VAL A 9 -0.98 -10.56 -10.96
C VAL A 9 -2.11 -10.30 -9.96
N THR A 10 -3.23 -11.01 -10.08
CA THR A 10 -4.36 -10.91 -9.14
C THR A 10 -3.94 -11.40 -7.75
N GLU A 11 -3.24 -12.54 -7.66
CA GLU A 11 -2.71 -13.05 -6.39
C GLU A 11 -1.71 -12.07 -5.75
N MET A 12 -0.80 -11.50 -6.55
CA MET A 12 0.14 -10.47 -6.13
C MET A 12 -0.56 -9.23 -5.55
N TYR A 13 -1.58 -8.74 -6.24
CA TYR A 13 -2.36 -7.58 -5.83
C TYR A 13 -3.13 -7.85 -4.55
N LEU A 14 -3.98 -8.89 -4.53
CA LEU A 14 -4.79 -9.23 -3.36
C LEU A 14 -3.94 -9.57 -2.13
N GLY A 15 -2.84 -10.30 -2.32
CA GLY A 15 -1.90 -10.63 -1.24
C GLY A 15 -1.25 -9.40 -0.63
N SER A 16 -0.95 -8.37 -1.44
CA SER A 16 -0.44 -7.09 -0.95
C SER A 16 -1.52 -6.28 -0.25
N SER A 17 -2.74 -6.24 -0.80
CA SER A 17 -3.89 -5.53 -0.23
C SER A 17 -4.29 -6.08 1.13
N LEU A 18 -4.23 -7.39 1.33
CA LEU A 18 -4.48 -8.03 2.63
C LEU A 18 -3.46 -7.62 3.70
N ARG A 19 -2.18 -7.56 3.32
CA ARG A 19 -1.06 -7.18 4.21
C ARG A 19 -1.05 -5.69 4.55
N ARG A 20 -1.52 -4.83 3.64
CA ARG A 20 -1.64 -3.37 3.87
C ARG A 20 -2.85 -3.05 4.75
N LYS A 21 -2.63 -2.87 6.04
CA LYS A 21 -3.65 -2.54 7.04
C LYS A 21 -3.83 -1.02 7.20
N GLU A 22 -4.11 -0.34 6.10
CA GLU A 22 -4.42 1.11 6.06
C GLU A 22 -5.37 1.42 4.91
N THR A 23 -5.79 2.69 4.84
CA THR A 23 -6.46 3.31 3.71
C THR A 23 -5.59 4.42 3.14
N ARG A 24 -5.26 4.34 1.84
CA ARG A 24 -4.42 5.34 1.14
C ARG A 24 -4.68 5.31 -0.37
N GLY A 25 -5.02 6.46 -0.95
CA GLY A 25 -5.30 6.57 -2.37
C GLY A 25 -6.48 5.70 -2.79
N GLY A 26 -6.32 4.91 -3.85
CA GLY A 26 -7.36 3.98 -4.33
C GLY A 26 -7.55 2.71 -3.49
N HIS A 27 -6.74 2.48 -2.45
CA HIS A 27 -6.87 1.33 -1.54
C HIS A 27 -7.61 1.75 -0.27
N TYR A 28 -8.86 1.29 -0.11
CA TYR A 28 -9.70 1.58 1.05
C TYR A 28 -10.02 0.30 1.84
N ARG A 29 -9.91 0.37 3.17
CA ARG A 29 -10.17 -0.73 4.11
C ARG A 29 -11.13 -0.22 5.19
N VAL A 30 -12.33 -0.80 5.28
CA VAL A 30 -13.34 -0.39 6.27
C VAL A 30 -12.83 -0.58 7.70
N GLU A 31 -12.09 -1.66 7.94
CA GLU A 31 -11.52 -2.00 9.24
C GLU A 31 -10.24 -1.20 9.58
N PHE A 32 -9.61 -0.58 8.56
CA PHE A 32 -8.45 0.31 8.71
C PHE A 32 -8.69 1.60 7.90
N PRO A 33 -9.65 2.45 8.34
CA PRO A 33 -10.16 3.55 7.52
C PRO A 33 -9.18 4.73 7.39
N GLY A 34 -8.14 4.76 8.23
CA GLY A 34 -7.11 5.79 8.25
C GLY A 34 -5.83 5.40 7.51
N ARG A 35 -5.01 6.41 7.23
CA ARG A 35 -3.63 6.25 6.77
C ARG A 35 -2.76 5.76 7.93
N ASP A 36 -1.81 4.87 7.65
CA ASP A 36 -0.76 4.46 8.59
C ASP A 36 0.60 4.62 7.92
N ASP A 37 1.43 5.51 8.47
CA ASP A 37 2.73 5.84 7.89
C ASP A 37 3.78 4.75 8.10
N ALA A 38 3.52 3.73 8.92
CA ALA A 38 4.29 2.49 8.90
C ALA A 38 4.22 1.77 7.53
N TYR A 39 3.18 2.05 6.73
CA TYR A 39 3.01 1.53 5.37
C TYR A 39 3.39 2.54 4.28
N LEU A 40 4.07 3.65 4.60
CA LEU A 40 4.60 4.58 3.60
C LEU A 40 5.78 3.95 2.82
N GLY A 41 5.44 3.22 1.75
CA GLY A 41 6.39 2.46 0.95
C GLY A 41 5.69 1.43 0.06
N TRP A 42 6.48 0.50 -0.46
CA TRP A 42 6.05 -0.50 -1.44
C TRP A 42 6.19 -1.91 -0.90
N PHE A 43 5.21 -2.76 -1.22
CA PHE A 43 5.43 -4.20 -1.16
C PHE A 43 6.18 -4.63 -2.42
N LEU A 44 7.38 -5.13 -2.25
CA LEU A 44 8.17 -5.79 -3.27
C LEU A 44 7.81 -7.27 -3.25
N ILE A 45 7.33 -7.77 -4.39
CA ILE A 45 6.92 -9.16 -4.52
C ILE A 45 7.97 -9.88 -5.33
N SER A 46 8.47 -10.99 -4.80
CA SER A 46 9.39 -11.87 -5.49
C SER A 46 8.80 -13.28 -5.59
N LYS A 47 9.33 -14.06 -6.52
CA LYS A 47 8.97 -15.46 -6.68
C LYS A 47 10.12 -16.33 -6.17
N GLU A 48 9.86 -17.05 -5.09
CA GLU A 48 10.79 -17.97 -4.46
C GLU A 48 10.36 -19.40 -4.81
N GLY A 49 10.91 -19.92 -5.92
CA GLY A 49 10.49 -21.18 -6.50
C GLY A 49 9.04 -21.14 -6.97
N ALA A 50 8.17 -21.91 -6.31
CA ALA A 50 6.74 -21.97 -6.62
C ALA A 50 5.88 -20.97 -5.82
N LYS A 51 6.44 -20.28 -4.83
CA LYS A 51 5.70 -19.40 -3.93
C LYS A 51 6.03 -17.94 -4.19
N LEU A 52 5.07 -17.08 -3.83
CA LEU A 52 5.30 -15.63 -3.76
C LEU A 52 5.78 -15.25 -2.37
N ALA A 53 6.72 -14.32 -2.32
CA ALA A 53 7.22 -13.71 -1.10
C ALA A 53 7.04 -12.20 -1.16
N TRP A 54 6.69 -11.59 -0.03
CA TRP A 54 6.46 -10.16 0.10
C TRP A 54 7.51 -9.57 1.05
N ASN A 55 8.21 -8.55 0.59
CA ASN A 55 9.06 -7.71 1.40
C ASN A 55 8.55 -6.28 1.37
N PHE A 56 8.65 -5.54 2.47
CA PHE A 56 8.27 -4.14 2.52
C PHE A 56 9.51 -3.26 2.38
N ARG A 57 9.47 -2.30 1.45
CA ARG A 57 10.52 -1.29 1.29
C ARG A 57 9.91 0.09 1.59
N PRO A 58 10.35 0.76 2.67
CA PRO A 58 9.95 2.14 2.95
C PRO A 58 10.24 3.06 1.77
N ALA A 59 9.40 4.06 1.57
CA ALA A 59 9.71 5.14 0.64
C ALA A 59 10.89 5.96 1.20
N PRO A 60 11.87 6.36 0.38
CA PRO A 60 13.06 7.07 0.84
C PRO A 60 12.75 8.57 1.00
N VAL A 61 11.69 8.90 1.73
CA VAL A 61 11.18 10.28 1.89
C VAL A 61 12.23 11.22 2.45
N ASP A 62 13.08 10.73 3.35
CA ASP A 62 14.17 11.50 3.98
C ASP A 62 15.27 11.92 2.98
N THR A 63 15.31 11.29 1.79
CA THR A 63 16.27 11.65 0.73
C THR A 63 15.74 12.73 -0.19
N TYR A 64 14.47 13.12 -0.06
CA TYR A 64 13.85 14.07 -0.96
C TYR A 64 14.26 15.51 -0.63
N LYS A 65 14.58 16.29 -1.67
CA LYS A 65 14.90 17.72 -1.52
C LYS A 65 13.76 18.51 -0.88
N VAL A 66 12.51 18.15 -1.20
CA VAL A 66 11.30 18.74 -0.64
C VAL A 66 10.54 17.63 0.06
N HIS A 67 10.39 17.77 1.37
CA HIS A 67 9.70 16.78 2.18
C HIS A 67 8.18 16.96 2.07
N PRO A 68 7.42 15.88 1.89
CA PRO A 68 5.96 15.96 1.92
C PRO A 68 5.51 16.36 3.32
N TYR A 69 4.74 17.44 3.40
CA TYR A 69 4.16 17.97 4.65
C TYR A 69 2.63 17.79 4.70
N ARG A 70 2.02 17.39 3.59
CA ARG A 70 0.58 17.10 3.45
C ARG A 70 0.36 16.17 2.27
N TYR A 71 -0.67 15.33 2.35
CA TYR A 71 -1.05 14.39 1.30
C TYR A 71 -2.42 14.75 0.75
N TYR A 72 -2.67 14.44 -0.52
CA TYR A 72 -3.96 14.67 -1.19
C TYR A 72 -5.14 14.06 -0.41
N MET A 73 -4.94 12.87 0.20
CA MET A 73 -5.97 12.20 0.98
C MET A 73 -6.39 12.96 2.24
N ASP A 74 -5.55 13.85 2.75
CA ASP A 74 -5.86 14.69 3.92
C ASP A 74 -6.97 15.72 3.59
N LEU A 75 -7.35 15.87 2.32
CA LEU A 75 -8.47 16.71 1.88
C LEU A 75 -9.84 16.03 2.03
N PHE A 76 -9.88 14.70 2.24
CA PHE A 76 -11.13 13.91 2.26
C PHE A 76 -11.46 13.38 3.65
N GLN A 77 -10.73 13.79 4.67
CA GLN A 77 -11.08 13.47 6.06
C GLN A 77 -12.34 14.24 6.44
N SER A 78 -13.40 13.54 6.84
CA SER A 78 -14.59 14.18 7.38
C SER A 78 -14.25 14.80 8.74
N SER A 79 -14.90 15.92 9.08
CA SER A 79 -14.61 16.80 10.22
C SER A 79 -14.91 16.19 11.61
N GLY A 80 -14.72 14.88 11.82
CA GLY A 80 -15.10 14.16 13.03
C GLY A 80 -14.10 13.13 13.58
N ALA A 81 -12.89 12.99 13.03
CA ALA A 81 -11.86 12.13 13.61
C ALA A 81 -10.81 12.98 14.37
N PRO A 82 -10.47 12.67 15.63
CA PRO A 82 -9.43 13.40 16.37
C PRO A 82 -8.07 13.18 15.71
N GLY A 83 -7.30 14.26 15.63
CA GLY A 83 -5.98 14.32 14.97
C GLY A 83 -4.83 13.71 15.75
#